data_AF-A0A835UN87-F1
#
_entry.id   AF-A0A835UN87-F1
#
_cell.length_a   1.000
_cell.length_b   1.000
_cell.length_c   1.000
_cell.angle_alpha   90.00
_cell.angle_beta   90.00
_cell.angle_gamma   90.00
#
_symmetry.space_group_name_H-M   'P 1'
#
loop_
_entity.id
_entity.type
_entity.pdbx_description
1 polymer ?
#
loop_
_entity_poly.entity_id
_entity_poly.type
_entity_poly.pdbx_seq_one_letter_code
_entity_poly.pdbx_strand_id
1 'polypeptide(L)'
;MSRRSIAPSAVLFLLFFLLCFQVLSQTDGSAALMEEKEKQALYSMIQGFVGTWWNGSQLYPDPCGWTPIQGVSCDLFANGMWYVTVVSIGPIFDNSLECAKDAEFSTHLFELGHLRSLSIFNCFSASDDNPVTIPAQNWSKLSSTLENLEFRLNRGLSGEIPAGLGGLVNLQTLVLTDNSF
;
A
#
# COMPACT_ATOMS: atom_id res chain seq x y z
N MET A 1 -49.73 3.80 42.89
CA MET A 1 -48.37 4.14 42.40
C MET A 1 -47.34 3.49 43.33
N SER A 2 -46.77 2.35 42.96
CA SER A 2 -45.74 1.67 43.77
C SER A 2 -44.35 2.06 43.25
N ARG A 3 -43.57 2.77 44.07
CA ARG A 3 -42.16 3.08 43.77
C ARG A 3 -41.33 1.83 44.08
N ARG A 4 -40.77 1.19 43.04
CA ARG A 4 -39.78 0.12 43.21
C ARG A 4 -38.47 0.75 43.67
N SER A 5 -37.99 0.40 44.86
CA SER A 5 -36.63 0.76 45.30
C SER A 5 -35.62 -0.15 44.63
N ILE A 6 -34.59 0.44 44.04
CA ILE A 6 -33.49 -0.29 43.42
C ILE A 6 -32.50 -0.65 44.54
N ALA A 7 -32.14 -1.92 44.67
CA ALA A 7 -31.20 -2.37 45.69
C ALA A 7 -29.79 -1.80 45.42
N PRO A 8 -29.07 -1.30 46.44
CA PRO A 8 -27.75 -0.67 46.27
C PRO A 8 -26.69 -1.64 45.70
N SER A 9 -26.85 -2.95 45.89
CA SER A 9 -26.00 -3.97 45.28
C SER A 9 -26.12 -4.03 43.76
N ALA A 10 -27.31 -3.78 43.20
CA ALA A 10 -27.54 -3.76 41.76
C ALA A 10 -26.87 -2.54 41.11
N VAL A 11 -26.84 -1.40 41.82
CA VAL A 11 -26.14 -0.19 41.37
C VAL A 11 -24.63 -0.40 41.34
N LEU A 12 -24.08 -1.05 42.36
CA LEU A 12 -22.64 -1.36 42.44
C LEU A 12 -22.20 -2.33 41.34
N PHE A 13 -23.02 -3.35 41.04
CA PHE A 13 -22.78 -4.29 39.93
C PHE A 13 -22.83 -3.59 38.56
N LEU A 14 -23.78 -2.67 38.35
CA LEU A 14 -23.88 -1.88 37.12
C LEU A 14 -22.68 -0.95 36.94
N LEU A 15 -22.22 -0.29 38.01
CA LEU A 15 -21.03 0.56 37.98
C LEU A 15 -19.75 -0.25 37.68
N PHE A 16 -19.62 -1.44 38.27
CA PHE A 16 -18.51 -2.35 37.98
C PHE A 16 -18.54 -2.84 36.52
N PHE A 17 -19.72 -3.17 35.98
CA PHE A 17 -19.88 -3.52 34.56
C PHE A 17 -19.53 -2.37 33.62
N LEU A 18 -19.93 -1.14 33.93
CA LEU A 18 -19.59 0.05 33.16
C LEU A 18 -18.08 0.35 33.18
N LEU A 19 -17.43 0.17 34.33
CA LEU A 19 -15.98 0.31 34.48
C LEU A 19 -15.22 -0.80 33.73
N CYS A 20 -15.69 -2.05 33.76
CA CYS A 20 -15.11 -3.14 32.96
C CYS A 20 -15.27 -2.92 31.46
N PHE A 21 -16.40 -2.37 30.99
CA PHE A 21 -16.58 -2.02 29.58
C PHE A 21 -15.59 -0.93 29.12
N GLN A 22 -15.27 0.05 29.97
CA GLN A 22 -14.29 1.09 29.64
C GLN A 22 -12.86 0.54 29.60
N VAL A 23 -12.52 -0.44 30.45
CA VAL A 23 -11.20 -1.07 30.49
C VAL A 23 -11.01 -2.08 29.34
N LEU A 24 -12.07 -2.76 28.90
CA LEU A 24 -12.04 -3.68 27.75
C LEU A 24 -12.13 -2.98 26.38
N SER A 25 -12.48 -1.69 26.35
CA SER A 25 -12.56 -0.89 25.11
C SER A 25 -11.20 -0.36 24.64
N GLN A 26 -10.11 -0.59 25.37
CA GLN A 26 -8.77 -0.25 24.90
C GLN A 26 -8.21 -1.37 24.02
N THR A 27 -8.73 -1.46 22.80
CA THR A 27 -7.90 -1.87 21.67
C THR A 27 -7.09 -0.65 21.28
N ASP A 28 -5.93 -0.48 21.92
CA ASP A 28 -4.94 0.53 21.54
C ASP A 28 -4.47 0.23 20.12
N GLY A 29 -4.92 1.06 19.19
CA GLY A 29 -4.71 0.93 17.77
C GLY A 29 -5.76 1.74 17.03
N SER A 30 -5.72 3.07 17.15
CA SER A 30 -6.59 3.92 16.33
C SER A 30 -6.32 3.58 14.86
N ALA A 31 -7.33 3.10 14.14
CA ALA A 31 -7.21 2.81 12.72
C ALA A 31 -6.54 3.96 11.98
N ALA A 32 -5.64 3.66 11.04
CA ALA A 32 -4.98 4.70 10.28
C ALA A 32 -6.02 5.41 9.41
N LEU A 33 -6.20 6.72 9.63
CA LEU A 33 -7.16 7.50 8.87
C LEU A 33 -6.60 7.75 7.46
N MET A 34 -7.08 6.97 6.49
CA MET A 34 -6.63 6.98 5.09
C MET A 34 -7.79 7.37 4.17
N GLU A 35 -7.49 8.12 3.10
CA GLU A 35 -8.51 8.43 2.09
C GLU A 35 -8.90 7.17 1.32
N GLU A 36 -10.20 6.95 1.09
CA GLU A 36 -10.67 5.75 0.40
C GLU A 36 -10.06 5.62 -1.01
N LYS A 37 -9.89 6.74 -1.73
CA LYS A 37 -9.25 6.72 -3.06
C LYS A 37 -7.78 6.27 -3.02
N GLU A 38 -7.03 6.63 -1.99
CA GLU A 38 -5.63 6.21 -1.83
C GLU A 38 -5.59 4.70 -1.60
N LYS A 39 -6.48 4.21 -0.75
CA LYS A 39 -6.58 2.77 -0.43
C LYS A 39 -6.98 1.95 -1.66
N GLN A 40 -7.95 2.43 -2.44
CA GLN A 40 -8.37 1.77 -3.68
C GLN A 40 -7.25 1.81 -4.73
N ALA A 41 -6.56 2.95 -4.89
CA ALA A 41 -5.42 3.07 -5.79
C ALA A 41 -4.31 2.09 -5.43
N LEU A 42 -4.00 1.92 -4.13
CA LEU A 42 -3.02 0.94 -3.65
C LEU A 42 -3.42 -0.47 -4.06
N TYR A 43 -4.67 -0.87 -3.81
CA TYR A 43 -5.13 -2.21 -4.16
C TYR A 43 -5.12 -2.46 -5.66
N SER A 44 -5.62 -1.53 -6.47
CA SER A 44 -5.65 -1.66 -7.92
C SER A 44 -4.24 -1.64 -8.54
N MET A 45 -3.32 -0.88 -7.95
CA MET A 45 -1.91 -0.92 -8.34
C MET A 45 -1.30 -2.29 -8.03
N ILE A 46 -1.51 -2.83 -6.83
CA ILE A 46 -1.03 -4.18 -6.46
C ILE A 46 -1.61 -5.23 -7.40
N GLN A 47 -2.91 -5.18 -7.70
CA GLN A 47 -3.57 -6.11 -8.65
C GLN A 47 -2.93 -6.11 -10.03
N GLY A 48 -2.37 -4.98 -10.48
CA GLY A 48 -1.59 -4.92 -11.72
C GLY A 48 -0.38 -5.85 -11.70
N PHE A 49 0.28 -6.02 -10.55
CA PHE A 49 1.46 -6.89 -10.43
C PHE A 49 1.14 -8.32 -10.02
N VAL A 50 0.13 -8.53 -9.17
CA VAL A 50 -0.14 -9.83 -8.52
C VAL A 50 -1.37 -10.54 -9.11
N GLY A 51 -2.08 -9.88 -10.02
CA GLY A 51 -3.27 -10.37 -10.71
C GLY A 51 -4.58 -9.93 -10.05
N THR A 52 -5.63 -9.82 -10.86
CA THR A 52 -6.97 -9.34 -10.44
C THR A 52 -7.70 -10.29 -9.49
N TRP A 53 -7.25 -11.55 -9.39
CA TRP A 53 -7.76 -12.52 -8.43
C TRP A 53 -7.47 -12.11 -6.97
N TRP A 54 -6.41 -11.31 -6.76
CA TRP A 54 -6.06 -10.82 -5.44
C TRP A 54 -7.07 -9.76 -4.98
N ASN A 55 -7.68 -9.99 -3.83
CA ASN A 55 -8.56 -9.04 -3.17
C ASN A 55 -8.04 -8.70 -1.77
N GLY A 56 -7.20 -7.67 -1.69
CA GLY A 56 -6.60 -7.23 -0.45
C GLY A 56 -7.57 -6.58 0.53
N SER A 57 -8.75 -6.11 0.10
CA SER A 57 -9.65 -5.30 0.93
C SER A 57 -10.15 -6.03 2.20
N GLN A 58 -10.33 -7.34 2.12
CA GLN A 58 -10.77 -8.15 3.26
C GLN A 58 -9.62 -8.55 4.19
N LEU A 59 -8.43 -8.77 3.64
CA LEU A 59 -7.25 -9.20 4.39
C LEU A 59 -6.52 -8.02 5.04
N TYR A 60 -6.54 -6.87 4.36
CA TYR A 60 -5.82 -5.66 4.72
C TYR A 60 -6.76 -4.45 4.77
N PRO A 61 -7.86 -4.48 5.55
CA PRO A 61 -8.82 -3.38 5.60
C PRO A 61 -8.22 -2.05 6.08
N ASP A 62 -7.09 -2.09 6.80
CA ASP A 62 -6.31 -0.95 7.26
C ASP A 62 -4.80 -1.13 6.93
N PRO A 63 -4.39 -0.90 5.67
CA PRO A 63 -3.03 -1.20 5.21
C PRO A 63 -1.94 -0.29 5.78
N CYS A 64 -2.32 0.87 6.32
CA CYS A 64 -1.41 1.82 6.97
C CYS A 64 -1.47 1.74 8.50
N GLY A 65 -2.34 0.89 9.06
CA GLY A 65 -2.52 0.72 10.49
C GLY A 65 -2.32 -0.73 10.92
N TRP A 66 -3.38 -1.37 11.41
CA TRP A 66 -3.26 -2.66 12.11
C TRP A 66 -3.20 -3.89 11.19
N THR A 67 -3.44 -3.73 9.88
CA THR A 67 -3.28 -4.82 8.88
C THR A 67 -2.28 -4.43 7.78
N PRO A 68 -0.99 -4.27 8.10
CA PRO A 68 0.00 -3.84 7.12
C PRO A 68 0.20 -4.87 6.02
N ILE A 69 0.46 -4.39 4.80
CA ILE A 69 0.85 -5.22 3.65
C ILE A 69 2.37 -5.26 3.61
N GLN A 70 2.96 -6.45 3.51
CA GLN A 70 4.41 -6.60 3.38
C GLN A 70 4.91 -5.86 2.13
N GLY A 71 5.94 -5.01 2.30
CA GLY A 71 6.48 -4.18 1.23
C GLY A 71 5.73 -2.87 1.00
N VAL A 72 4.65 -2.59 1.73
CA VAL A 72 3.97 -1.29 1.73
C VAL A 72 4.30 -0.56 3.03
N SER A 73 4.57 0.74 2.93
CA SER A 73 4.67 1.61 4.11
C SER A 73 3.97 2.93 3.87
N CYS A 74 3.51 3.54 4.96
CA CYS A 74 2.74 4.76 4.94
C CYS A 74 3.30 5.77 5.95
N ASP A 75 3.08 7.05 5.68
CA ASP A 75 3.37 8.12 6.63
C ASP A 75 2.15 8.98 6.90
N LEU A 76 2.13 9.60 8.08
CA LEU A 76 1.14 10.60 8.49
C LEU A 76 1.56 11.98 7.98
N PHE A 77 0.66 12.65 7.26
CA PHE A 77 0.89 13.99 6.72
C PHE A 77 0.22 15.06 7.58
N ALA A 78 0.59 16.33 7.34
CA ALA A 78 0.13 17.48 8.12
C ALA A 78 -1.40 17.67 8.14
N ASN A 79 -2.11 17.09 7.16
CA ASN A 79 -3.57 17.07 7.11
C ASN A 79 -4.21 16.00 8.01
N GLY A 80 -3.42 15.23 8.75
CA GLY A 80 -3.88 14.17 9.63
C GLY A 80 -4.24 12.86 8.90
N MET A 81 -3.90 12.73 7.62
CA MET A 81 -4.18 11.54 6.82
C MET A 81 -2.92 10.73 6.57
N TRP A 82 -3.08 9.41 6.52
CA TRP A 82 -2.03 8.47 6.13
C TRP A 82 -2.05 8.26 4.61
N TYR A 83 -0.86 8.27 4.00
CA TYR A 83 -0.67 8.00 2.57
C TYR A 83 0.42 6.97 2.35
N VAL A 84 0.34 6.25 1.23
CA VAL A 84 1.36 5.28 0.84
C VAL A 84 2.60 6.02 0.36
N THR A 85 3.75 5.70 0.95
CA THR A 85 5.02 6.39 0.64
C THR A 85 6.10 5.43 0.17
N VAL A 86 5.97 4.14 0.49
CA VAL A 86 6.88 3.09 0.00
C VAL A 86 6.06 1.93 -0.53
N VAL A 87 6.43 1.47 -1.72
CA VAL A 87 5.92 0.23 -2.32
C VAL A 87 7.09 -0.60 -2.82
N SER A 88 7.12 -1.85 -2.42
CA SER A 88 8.09 -2.85 -2.84
C SER A 88 7.33 -4.12 -3.22
N ILE A 89 7.35 -4.47 -4.50
CA ILE A 89 6.66 -5.66 -5.04
C ILE A 89 7.71 -6.66 -5.55
N GLY A 90 7.46 -7.94 -5.29
CA GLY A 90 8.36 -9.03 -5.64
C GLY A 90 8.74 -9.89 -4.44
N PRO A 91 9.36 -11.07 -4.68
CA PRO A 91 9.75 -12.03 -3.65
C PRO A 91 11.00 -11.55 -2.88
N ILE A 92 10.84 -10.49 -2.09
CA ILE A 92 11.89 -9.84 -1.29
C ILE A 92 11.92 -10.41 0.13
N PHE A 93 10.75 -10.77 0.66
CA PHE A 93 10.55 -11.33 2.00
C PHE A 93 9.73 -12.61 1.93
N ASP A 94 9.74 -13.42 2.98
CA ASP A 94 9.05 -14.73 3.03
C ASP A 94 7.52 -14.61 2.79
N ASN A 95 6.91 -13.47 3.14
CA ASN A 95 5.48 -13.18 2.95
C ASN A 95 5.23 -12.11 1.88
N SER A 96 6.18 -11.93 0.95
CA SER A 96 6.00 -11.03 -0.18
C SER A 96 4.83 -11.48 -1.05
N LEU A 97 4.14 -10.51 -1.65
CA LEU A 97 3.16 -10.81 -2.68
C LEU A 97 3.86 -11.36 -3.93
N GLU A 98 3.42 -12.52 -4.41
CA GLU A 98 3.95 -13.14 -5.63
C GLU A 98 3.40 -12.44 -6.88
N CYS A 99 4.29 -12.10 -7.81
CA CYS A 99 3.87 -11.44 -9.05
C CYS A 99 3.22 -12.46 -9.99
N ALA A 100 2.17 -12.03 -10.69
CA ALA A 100 1.49 -12.85 -11.68
C ALA A 100 2.26 -12.90 -13.01
N LYS A 101 1.90 -13.86 -13.87
CA LYS A 101 2.53 -13.99 -15.21
C LYS A 101 2.18 -12.83 -16.14
N ASP A 102 1.03 -12.22 -15.93
CA ASP A 102 0.48 -11.06 -16.64
C ASP A 102 0.70 -9.77 -15.85
N ALA A 103 1.71 -9.73 -14.97
CA ALA A 103 2.06 -8.53 -14.23
C ALA A 103 2.30 -7.35 -15.17
N GLU A 104 1.72 -6.19 -14.83
CA GLU A 104 1.82 -4.95 -15.58
C GLU A 104 1.89 -3.73 -14.66
N PHE A 105 2.38 -2.62 -15.21
CA PHE A 105 2.31 -1.33 -14.54
C PHE A 105 0.91 -0.70 -14.72
N SER A 106 0.03 -0.88 -13.73
CA SER A 106 -1.29 -0.24 -13.73
C SER A 106 -1.19 1.29 -13.68
N THR A 107 -2.12 2.00 -14.32
CA THR A 107 -2.21 3.48 -14.23
C THR A 107 -2.47 3.99 -12.82
N HIS A 108 -3.04 3.15 -11.94
CA HIS A 108 -3.28 3.46 -10.52
C HIS A 108 -1.98 3.70 -9.75
N LEU A 109 -0.83 3.24 -10.24
CA LEU A 109 0.48 3.59 -9.69
C LEU A 109 0.64 5.12 -9.56
N PHE A 110 0.17 5.86 -10.57
CA PHE A 110 0.31 7.31 -10.61
C PHE A 110 -0.78 8.05 -9.84
N GLU A 111 -1.67 7.34 -9.17
CA GLU A 111 -2.65 7.91 -8.23
C GLU A 111 -2.11 7.97 -6.80
N LEU A 112 -1.06 7.20 -6.49
CA LEU A 112 -0.30 7.24 -5.24
C LEU A 112 0.61 8.47 -5.21
N GLY A 113 0.01 9.66 -5.13
CA GLY A 113 0.72 10.94 -5.29
C GLY A 113 1.81 11.21 -4.24
N HIS A 114 1.80 10.50 -3.11
CA HIS A 114 2.76 10.65 -2.02
C HIS A 114 3.90 9.62 -2.05
N LEU A 115 3.95 8.77 -3.08
CA LEU A 115 4.94 7.72 -3.22
C LEU A 115 6.36 8.31 -3.31
N ARG A 116 7.21 7.97 -2.36
CA ARG A 116 8.64 8.33 -2.33
C ARG A 116 9.54 7.24 -2.87
N SER A 117 9.18 5.98 -2.64
CA SER A 117 9.98 4.84 -3.08
C SER A 117 9.14 3.78 -3.78
N LEU A 118 9.54 3.43 -4.99
CA LEU A 118 8.99 2.30 -5.75
C LEU A 118 10.11 1.31 -6.09
N SER A 119 9.94 0.06 -5.67
CA SER A 119 10.83 -1.05 -6.02
C SER A 119 10.05 -2.21 -6.61
N ILE A 120 10.42 -2.64 -7.82
CA ILE A 120 9.87 -3.85 -8.45
C ILE A 120 11.01 -4.86 -8.65
N PHE A 121 10.90 -6.00 -7.99
CA PHE A 121 11.93 -7.02 -7.93
C PHE A 121 11.43 -8.33 -8.53
N ASN A 122 12.10 -8.82 -9.58
CA ASN A 122 11.85 -10.14 -10.17
C ASN A 122 10.35 -10.44 -10.45
N CYS A 123 9.58 -9.43 -10.86
CA CYS A 123 8.17 -9.61 -11.23
C CYS A 123 7.99 -9.99 -12.69
N PHE A 124 8.81 -9.43 -13.58
CA PHE A 124 8.66 -9.65 -15.01
C PHE A 124 9.60 -10.76 -15.47
N SER A 125 9.05 -11.92 -15.78
CA SER A 125 9.78 -13.07 -16.31
C SER A 125 10.08 -12.89 -17.80
N ALA A 126 11.23 -13.38 -18.26
CA ALA A 126 11.53 -13.43 -19.69
C ALA A 126 10.65 -14.48 -20.38
N SER A 127 9.67 -14.03 -21.15
CA SER A 127 8.91 -14.83 -22.11
C SER A 127 8.68 -14.01 -23.36
N ASP A 128 8.90 -14.61 -24.53
CA ASP A 128 8.79 -13.93 -25.83
C ASP A 128 7.38 -13.36 -26.10
N ASP A 129 6.35 -13.86 -25.40
CA ASP A 129 4.95 -13.47 -25.63
C ASP A 129 4.48 -12.25 -24.82
N ASN A 130 5.23 -11.76 -23.83
CA ASN A 130 4.83 -10.63 -22.96
C ASN A 130 6.01 -9.73 -22.55
N PRO A 131 6.63 -8.98 -23.48
CA PRO A 131 7.56 -7.94 -23.11
C PRO A 131 6.82 -6.82 -22.36
N VAL A 132 7.27 -6.50 -21.14
CA VAL A 132 6.74 -5.40 -20.35
C VAL A 132 7.64 -4.19 -20.53
N THR A 133 7.05 -3.01 -20.67
CA THR A 133 7.81 -1.74 -20.78
C THR A 133 7.48 -0.84 -19.59
N ILE A 134 8.40 0.05 -19.23
CA ILE A 134 8.12 1.10 -18.26
C ILE A 134 7.08 2.06 -18.89
N PRO A 135 5.98 2.44 -18.19
CA PRO A 135 4.99 3.35 -18.76
C PRO A 135 5.64 4.65 -19.25
N ALA A 136 5.31 5.09 -20.47
CA ALA A 136 5.91 6.29 -21.03
C ALA A 136 5.33 7.61 -20.46
N GLN A 137 4.16 7.54 -19.82
CA GLN A 137 3.36 8.71 -19.44
C GLN A 137 3.13 8.75 -17.92
N ASN A 138 2.57 9.86 -17.43
CA ASN A 138 2.11 10.09 -16.05
C ASN A 138 3.17 10.20 -14.95
N TRP A 139 4.46 9.96 -15.22
CA TRP A 139 5.54 10.19 -14.25
C TRP A 139 5.57 11.60 -13.65
N SER A 140 5.08 12.61 -14.39
CA SER A 140 4.95 13.98 -13.89
C SER A 140 4.07 14.08 -12.64
N LYS A 141 3.13 13.15 -12.42
CA LYS A 141 2.28 13.09 -11.21
C LYS A 141 3.08 12.76 -9.94
N LEU A 142 4.25 12.14 -10.09
CA LEU A 142 5.14 11.75 -8.99
C LEU A 142 6.41 12.62 -8.95
N SER A 143 6.50 13.64 -9.80
CA SER A 143 7.71 14.47 -9.96
C SER A 143 8.16 15.14 -8.67
N SER A 144 7.21 15.58 -7.84
CA SER A 144 7.47 16.27 -6.58
C SER A 144 7.64 15.35 -5.38
N THR A 145 7.51 14.03 -5.53
CA THR A 145 7.48 13.10 -4.40
C THR A 145 8.41 11.91 -4.54
N LEU A 146 8.60 11.36 -5.74
CA LEU A 146 9.41 10.16 -5.92
C LEU A 146 10.91 10.47 -5.78
N GLU A 147 11.56 9.76 -4.86
CA GLU A 147 12.97 9.89 -4.52
C GLU A 147 13.76 8.64 -4.95
N ASN A 148 13.13 7.47 -4.89
CA ASN A 148 13.76 6.18 -5.19
C ASN A 148 12.92 5.39 -6.19
N LEU A 149 13.55 5.00 -7.30
CA LEU A 149 12.96 4.12 -8.31
C LEU A 149 13.90 2.96 -8.61
N GLU A 150 13.47 1.75 -8.31
CA GLU A 150 14.28 0.54 -8.48
C GLU A 150 13.54 -0.53 -9.27
N PHE A 151 14.14 -0.96 -10.38
CA PHE A 151 13.74 -2.14 -11.13
C PHE A 151 14.93 -3.11 -11.18
N ARG A 152 14.76 -4.28 -10.56
CA ARG A 152 15.84 -5.26 -10.38
C ARG A 152 15.38 -6.66 -10.78
N LEU A 153 16.24 -7.40 -11.49
CA LEU A 153 16.01 -8.79 -11.90
C LEU A 153 14.73 -8.98 -12.75
N ASN A 154 14.23 -7.95 -13.43
CA ASN A 154 13.05 -8.08 -14.26
C ASN A 154 13.45 -8.39 -15.70
N ARG A 155 13.75 -9.66 -15.99
CA ARG A 155 14.21 -10.08 -17.33
C ARG A 155 13.17 -9.90 -18.44
N GLY A 156 11.89 -9.78 -18.10
CA GLY A 156 10.81 -9.44 -19.05
C GLY A 156 10.62 -7.93 -19.26
N LEU A 157 11.29 -7.08 -18.46
CA LEU A 157 11.21 -5.62 -18.57
C LEU A 157 12.21 -5.14 -19.63
N SER A 158 11.70 -4.64 -20.75
CA SER A 158 12.49 -4.25 -21.92
C SER A 158 12.00 -2.93 -22.53
N GLY A 159 12.55 -2.56 -23.69
CA GLY A 159 12.22 -1.32 -24.40
C GLY A 159 13.08 -0.14 -23.96
N GLU A 160 12.70 1.06 -24.39
CA GLU A 160 13.45 2.27 -24.05
C GLU A 160 13.12 2.77 -22.64
N ILE A 161 14.13 3.34 -21.97
CA ILE A 161 13.93 4.05 -20.70
C ILE A 161 13.14 5.35 -20.99
N PRO A 162 11.92 5.53 -20.44
CA PRO A 162 11.10 6.69 -20.79
C PRO A 162 11.73 8.01 -20.39
N ALA A 163 11.75 8.97 -21.33
CA ALA A 163 12.22 10.33 -21.07
C ALA A 163 11.43 11.03 -19.94
N GLY A 164 10.20 10.60 -19.68
CA GLY A 164 9.38 11.07 -18.56
C GLY A 164 10.03 10.86 -17.19
N LEU A 165 10.92 9.88 -17.03
CA LEU A 165 11.70 9.69 -15.79
C LEU A 165 12.64 10.87 -15.53
N GLY A 166 13.13 11.54 -16.57
CA GLY A 166 13.95 12.76 -16.44
C GLY A 166 13.19 13.95 -15.87
N GLY A 167 11.86 13.90 -15.82
CA GLY A 167 11.02 14.91 -15.17
C GLY A 167 10.83 14.72 -13.67
N LEU A 168 11.40 13.67 -13.07
CA LEU A 168 11.29 13.39 -11.63
C LEU A 168 12.32 14.21 -10.86
N VAL A 169 11.98 15.46 -10.53
CA VAL A 169 12.95 16.45 -10.02
C VAL A 169 13.51 16.11 -8.64
N ASN A 170 12.81 15.29 -7.86
CA ASN A 170 13.24 14.84 -6.55
C ASN A 170 13.90 13.45 -6.56
N LEU A 171 14.05 12.82 -7.74
CA LEU A 171 14.63 11.48 -7.85
C LEU A 171 16.13 11.53 -7.48
N GLN A 172 16.49 10.76 -6.45
CA GLN A 172 17.86 10.65 -5.94
C GLN A 172 18.49 9.32 -6.36
N THR A 173 17.69 8.28 -6.44
CA THR A 173 18.15 6.92 -6.75
C THR A 173 17.36 6.33 -7.91
N LEU A 174 18.07 5.93 -8.96
CA LEU A 174 17.53 5.15 -10.08
C LEU A 174 18.37 3.88 -10.25
N VAL A 175 17.75 2.72 -10.01
CA VAL A 175 18.40 1.40 -10.18
C VAL A 175 17.68 0.62 -11.27
N LEU A 176 18.42 0.20 -12.29
CA LEU A 176 17.90 -0.52 -13.46
C LEU A 176 18.72 -1.78 -13.77
N THR A 177 19.05 -2.58 -12.75
CA THR A 177 19.97 -3.71 -12.87
C THR A 177 19.26 -5.02 -13.23
N ASP A 178 19.89 -5.84 -14.08
CA ASP A 178 19.39 -7.17 -14.49
C ASP A 178 17.98 -7.13 -15.11
N ASN A 179 17.73 -6.10 -15.92
CA ASN A 179 16.58 -5.98 -16.81
C ASN A 179 17.03 -6.17 -18.27
N SER A 180 16.10 -6.14 -19.22
CA SER A 180 16.35 -6.37 -20.65
C SER A 180 16.22 -5.10 -21.50
N PHE A 181 16.69 -3.96 -20.98
CA PHE A 181 16.83 -2.70 -21.73
C PHE A 181 17.88 -2.80 -22.84
#